data_AF-A0A834SFQ2-F1
#
_entry.id   AF-A0A834SFQ2-F1
#
_cell.length_a   1.000
_cell.length_b   1.000
_cell.length_c   1.000
_cell.angle_alpha   90.00
_cell.angle_beta   90.00
_cell.angle_gamma   90.00
#
_symmetry.space_group_name_H-M   'P 1'
#
loop_
_entity.id
_entity.type
_entity.pdbx_description
1 polymer ?
#
loop_
_entity_poly.entity_id
_entity_poly.type
_entity_poly.pdbx_seq_one_letter_code
_entity_poly.pdbx_strand_id
1 'polypeptide(L)' 'MFDQIIEASKEKKIVVFIDYDGTLSPTVDDPDCAFMSLAMRKTVKKLAWCFLTTMVSGRCRDKVYNFA' A
#
# COMPACT_ATOMS: atom_id res chain seq x y z
N MET A 1 15.71 -1.70 -14.20
CA MET A 1 15.40 -1.92 -12.78
C MET A 1 14.12 -2.73 -12.60
N PHE A 2 12.97 -2.28 -13.12
CA PHE A 2 11.71 -3.04 -12.99
C PHE A 2 11.77 -4.43 -13.65
N ASP A 3 12.36 -4.54 -14.85
CA ASP A 3 12.51 -5.83 -15.54
C ASP A 3 13.36 -6.84 -14.76
N GLN A 4 14.35 -6.37 -14.00
CA GLN A 4 15.16 -7.23 -13.14
C GLN A 4 14.34 -7.78 -11.96
N ILE A 5 13.42 -6.99 -11.42
CA ILE A 5 12.49 -7.43 -10.36
C ILE A 5 11.51 -8.46 -10.94
N ILE A 6 11.00 -8.25 -12.15
CA ILE A 6 10.15 -9.22 -12.85
C ILE A 6 10.90 -10.53 -13.05
N GLU A 7 12.12 -10.47 -13.59
CA GLU A 7 12.93 -11.66 -13.83
C GLU A 7 13.22 -12.42 -12.53
N ALA A 8 13.63 -11.71 -11.48
CA ALA A 8 13.92 -12.30 -10.18
C ALA A 8 12.68 -12.87 -9.47
N SER A 9 11.47 -12.45 -9.85
CA SER A 9 10.21 -12.88 -9.24
C SER A 9 9.49 -13.99 -10.00
N LYS A 10 9.98 -14.39 -11.19
CA LYS A 10 9.46 -15.55 -11.91
C LYS A 10 9.41 -16.79 -11.01
N GLU A 11 8.30 -17.51 -11.09
CA GLU A 11 8.01 -18.75 -10.34
C GLU A 11 7.95 -18.60 -8.80
N LYS A 12 8.05 -17.39 -8.27
CA LYS A 12 7.93 -17.11 -6.83
C LYS A 12 6.55 -16.58 -6.49
N LYS A 13 6.07 -16.91 -5.28
CA LYS A 13 4.91 -16.24 -4.70
C LYS A 13 5.32 -14.85 -4.24
N ILE A 14 4.73 -13.83 -4.85
CA ILE A 14 4.97 -12.44 -4.48
C ILE A 14 4.02 -12.07 -3.35
N VAL A 15 4.59 -11.53 -2.28
CA VAL A 15 3.88 -10.89 -1.18
C VAL A 15 4.30 -9.43 -1.15
N VAL A 16 3.32 -8.53 -1.10
CA VAL A 16 3.58 -7.09 -1.08
C VAL A 16 3.27 -6.53 0.29
N PHE A 17 4.26 -5.89 0.89
CA PHE A 17 4.11 -5.10 2.11
C PHE A 17 4.25 -3.64 1.73
N ILE A 18 3.26 -2.81 2.07
CA ILE A 18 3.26 -1.39 1.71
C ILE A 18 3.08 -0.56 2.96
N ASP A 19 3.96 0.42 3.15
CA ASP A 19 3.81 1.43 4.18
C ASP A 19 2.60 2.34 3.91
N TYR A 20 2.02 2.94 4.95
CA TYR A 20 0.86 3.82 4.80
C TYR A 20 1.25 5.30 4.64
N ASP A 21 1.89 5.88 5.65
CA ASP A 21 2.10 7.32 5.79
C ASP A 21 3.22 7.84 4.88
N GLY A 22 2.90 8.74 3.96
CA GLY A 22 3.87 9.24 2.97
C GLY A 22 4.15 8.26 1.83
N THR A 23 3.51 7.08 1.85
CA THR A 23 3.57 6.08 0.76
C THR A 23 2.22 5.97 0.06
N LEU A 24 1.17 5.58 0.80
CA LEU A 24 -0.20 5.44 0.29
C LEU A 24 -1.06 6.69 0.55
N SER A 25 -0.74 7.42 1.62
CA SER A 25 -1.28 8.74 1.91
C SER A 25 -0.22 9.82 1.65
N PRO A 26 -0.61 11.07 1.37
CA PRO A 26 0.34 12.18 1.33
C PRO A 26 0.97 12.41 2.71
N THR A 27 2.22 12.89 2.72
CA THR A 27 2.81 13.46 3.93
C THR A 27 2.08 14.76 4.27
N VAL A 28 1.52 14.85 5.47
CA VAL A 28 0.68 15.96 5.94
C VAL A 28 1.10 16.40 7.34
N ASP A 29 0.87 17.67 7.68
CA ASP A 29 1.19 18.22 9.01
C ASP A 29 0.25 17.69 10.10
N ASP A 30 -1.03 17.53 9.76
CA ASP A 30 -2.02 16.88 10.61
C ASP A 30 -2.16 15.40 10.23
N PRO A 31 -1.71 14.45 11.08
CA PRO A 31 -1.83 13.04 10.81
C PRO A 31 -3.27 12.59 10.53
N ASP A 32 -4.28 13.22 11.12
CA ASP A 32 -5.68 12.83 10.92
C ASP A 32 -6.23 13.20 9.53
N CYS A 33 -5.46 13.96 8.75
CA CYS A 33 -5.75 14.29 7.37
C CYS A 33 -5.02 13.41 6.33
N ALA A 34 -4.31 12.36 6.76
CA ALA A 34 -3.51 11.50 5.89
C ALA A 34 -4.36 10.47 5.12
N PHE A 35 -5.32 10.93 4.32
CA PHE A 35 -6.22 10.06 3.57
C PHE A 35 -5.60 9.57 2.26
N MET A 36 -5.84 8.31 1.95
CA MET A 36 -5.54 7.76 0.63
C MET A 36 -6.50 8.34 -0.41
N SER A 37 -5.98 8.77 -1.56
CA SER A 37 -6.84 9.22 -2.66
C SER A 37 -7.69 8.07 -3.21
N LEU A 38 -8.86 8.38 -3.78
CA LEU A 38 -9.72 7.39 -4.44
C LEU A 38 -8.98 6.61 -5.54
N ALA A 39 -8.05 7.27 -6.24
CA ALA A 39 -7.22 6.64 -7.26
C ALA A 39 -6.26 5.62 -6.62
N MET A 40 -5.56 6.00 -5.56
CA MET A 40 -4.65 5.10 -4.85
C MET A 40 -5.41 3.92 -4.23
N ARG A 41 -6.61 4.13 -3.69
CA ARG A 41 -7.49 3.07 -3.17
C ARG A 41 -7.82 2.03 -4.22
N LYS A 42 -8.15 2.47 -5.43
CA LYS A 42 -8.40 1.57 -6.58
C LYS A 42 -7.14 0.80 -6.96
N THR A 43 -5.98 1.45 -6.94
CA THR A 43 -4.68 0.83 -7.25
C THR A 43 -4.32 -0.25 -6.24
N VAL A 44 -4.38 0.04 -4.95
CA VAL A 44 -4.11 -0.94 -3.87
C VAL A 44 -5.08 -2.11 -3.93
N LYS A 45 -6.37 -1.84 -4.19
CA LYS A 45 -7.37 -2.90 -4.39
C LYS A 45 -6.98 -3.79 -5.56
N LYS A 46 -6.62 -3.22 -6.71
CA LYS A 46 -6.18 -3.99 -7.89
C LYS A 46 -4.92 -4.82 -7.58
N LEU A 47 -3.97 -4.27 -6.82
CA LEU A 47 -2.77 -4.98 -6.42
C LEU A 47 -3.09 -6.17 -5.52
N ALA A 48 -4.00 -6.01 -4.55
CA ALA A 48 -4.44 -7.07 -3.66
C ALA A 48 -5.21 -8.21 -4.38
N TRP A 49 -5.80 -7.93 -5.55
CA TRP A 49 -6.35 -8.97 -6.43
C TRP A 49 -5.27 -9.79 -7.14
N CYS A 50 -4.10 -9.21 -7.38
CA CYS A 50 -3.00 -9.88 -8.09
C CYS A 50 -2.04 -10.60 -7.13
N PHE A 51 -1.76 -10.01 -5.98
CA PHE A 51 -0.75 -10.50 -5.03
C PHE A 51 -1.27 -10.41 -3.60
N LEU A 52 -0.80 -11.32 -2.73
CA LEU A 52 -1.04 -11.21 -1.30
C LEU A 52 -0.44 -9.88 -0.81
N THR A 53 -1.31 -8.94 -0.44
CA THR A 53 -0.91 -7.57 -0.14
C THR A 53 -1.29 -7.24 1.30
N THR A 54 -0.37 -6.67 2.06
CA THR A 54 -0.58 -6.21 3.43
C THR A 54 -0.10 -4.77 3.57
N MET A 55 -0.89 -3.95 4.26
CA MET A 55 -0.46 -2.62 4.68
C MET A 55 0.25 -2.71 6.01
N VAL A 56 1.41 -2.06 6.12
CA VAL A 56 2.19 -1.92 7.35
C VAL A 56 2.10 -0.46 7.76
N SER A 57 1.72 -0.18 8.99
CA SER A 57 1.58 1.20 9.46
C SER A 57 1.93 1.28 10.95
N GLY A 58 2.49 2.41 11.36
CA GLY A 58 2.64 2.76 12.77
C GLY A 58 1.32 3.24 13.41
N ARG A 59 0.25 3.43 12.62
CA ARG A 59 -1.06 3.86 13.13
C ARG A 59 -1.80 2.71 13.79
N CYS A 60 -2.73 3.07 14.68
CA CYS A 60 -3.68 2.09 15.18
C CYS A 60 -4.54 1.55 14.03
N ARG A 61 -4.87 0.26 14.13
CA ARG A 61 -5.58 -0.47 13.08
C ARG A 61 -6.90 0.21 12.69
N ASP A 62 -7.66 0.69 13.67
CA ASP A 62 -8.98 1.30 13.44
C ASP A 62 -8.87 2.61 12.65
N LYS A 63 -7.81 3.39 12.86
CA LYS A 63 -7.55 4.59 12.05
C LYS A 63 -7.29 4.21 10.59
N VAL A 64 -6.44 3.22 10.34
CA VAL A 64 -6.16 2.77 8.96
C VAL A 64 -7.43 2.26 8.29
N TYR A 65 -8.30 1.49 8.97
CA TYR A 65 -9.57 1.04 8.39
C TYR A 65 -10.52 2.19 8.01
N ASN A 66 -10.53 3.26 8.79
CA ASN A 66 -11.39 4.42 8.52
C ASN A 66 -10.84 5.33 7.41
N PHE A 67 -9.53 5.31 7.15
CA PHE A 67 -8.86 6.09 6.11
C PHE A 67 -8.69 5.34 4.78
N ALA A 68 -8.66 4.01 4.86
CA ALA A 68 -8.39 3.12 3.74
C ALA A 68 -9.62 2.79 2.92
#